data_AF-A0A1U9KAF8-F1
#
_entry.id   AF-A0A1U9KAF8-F1
#
_cell.length_a   1.000
_cell.length_b   1.000
_cell.length_c   1.000
_cell.angle_alpha   90.00
_cell.angle_beta   90.00
_cell.angle_gamma   90.00
#
_symmetry.space_group_name_H-M   'P 1'
#
loop_
_entity.id
_entity.type
_entity.pdbx_description
1 polymer ?
#
loop_
_entity_poly.entity_id
_entity_poly.type
_entity_poly.pdbx_seq_one_letter_code
_entity_poly.pdbx_strand_id
1 'polypeptide(L)'
;MFGEHHVLPYKSQGENEIVWRFSFRQLGWLAAGSVISVKLATAFPPIPGLGIWGYFPYWLPFGVSAIFAFVRHPGTGMTFGTFIAEWVKCARRQRVYFRP
;
A
#
# COMPACT_ATOMS: atom_id res chain seq x y z
N MET A 1 -5.68 -22.11 39.75
CA MET A 1 -4.37 -21.88 39.09
C MET A 1 -4.64 -21.10 37.82
N PHE A 2 -3.93 -19.97 37.65
CA PHE A 2 -3.97 -19.04 36.52
C PHE A 2 -4.06 -19.76 35.16
N GLY A 3 -4.79 -19.27 34.15
CA GLY A 3 -5.34 -17.95 33.98
C GLY A 3 -6.36 -17.91 32.83
N GLU A 4 -7.16 -16.88 32.90
CA GLU A 4 -8.33 -16.59 32.10
C GLU A 4 -8.07 -16.75 30.59
N HIS A 5 -8.89 -17.59 29.95
CA HIS A 5 -9.08 -17.54 28.51
C HIS A 5 -9.86 -16.28 28.15
N HIS A 6 -9.20 -15.12 28.23
CA HIS A 6 -9.62 -13.97 27.44
C HIS A 6 -9.05 -14.12 26.04
N VAL A 7 -9.73 -14.90 25.20
CA VAL A 7 -9.76 -14.61 23.75
C VAL A 7 -10.61 -13.36 23.59
N LEU A 8 -10.11 -12.22 24.06
CA LEU A 8 -10.42 -10.98 23.39
C LEU A 8 -9.81 -11.17 22.01
N PRO A 9 -10.60 -11.27 20.91
CA PRO A 9 -10.00 -11.08 19.62
C PRO A 9 -9.32 -9.71 19.73
N TYR A 10 -8.00 -9.70 19.60
CA TYR A 10 -7.26 -8.48 19.41
C TYR A 10 -7.80 -7.89 18.10
N LYS A 11 -8.92 -7.17 18.19
CA LYS A 11 -9.33 -6.18 17.22
C LYS A 11 -8.22 -5.16 17.34
N SER A 12 -7.17 -5.36 16.53
CA SER A 12 -6.13 -4.36 16.35
C SER A 12 -6.87 -3.05 16.19
N GLN A 13 -6.70 -2.18 17.18
CA GLN A 13 -7.33 -0.88 17.24
C GLN A 13 -7.22 -0.23 15.87
N GLY A 14 -8.35 0.30 15.42
CA GLY A 14 -8.64 0.65 14.04
C GLY A 14 -7.44 1.19 13.29
N GLU A 15 -7.24 0.68 12.07
CA GLU A 15 -6.62 1.50 11.04
C GLU A 15 -7.28 2.87 11.15
N ASN A 16 -6.51 3.90 11.56
CA ASN A 16 -7.04 5.24 11.75
C ASN A 16 -7.80 5.63 10.47
N GLU A 17 -9.13 5.60 10.54
CA GLU A 17 -10.03 5.99 9.47
C GLU A 17 -10.30 7.48 9.68
N ILE A 18 -9.59 8.34 8.95
CA ILE A 18 -9.62 9.79 9.24
C ILE A 18 -10.69 10.49 8.41
N VAL A 19 -11.02 9.96 7.23
CA VAL A 19 -12.08 10.49 6.36
C VAL A 19 -12.64 9.35 5.50
N TRP A 20 -13.97 9.20 5.45
CA TRP A 20 -14.66 8.33 4.46
C TRP A 20 -14.24 6.85 4.44
N ARG A 21 -13.81 6.28 5.58
CA ARG A 21 -13.30 4.89 5.70
C ARG A 21 -11.94 4.66 5.02
N PHE A 22 -11.22 5.73 4.69
CA PHE A 22 -9.86 5.65 4.16
C PHE A 22 -8.82 5.67 5.28
N SER A 23 -7.92 4.70 5.23
CA SER A 23 -6.73 4.65 6.10
C SER A 23 -5.68 5.67 5.66
N PHE A 24 -4.91 6.26 6.59
CA PHE A 24 -3.78 7.15 6.26
C PHE A 24 -2.84 6.57 5.20
N ARG A 25 -2.65 5.24 5.22
CA ARG A 25 -1.80 4.54 4.26
C ARG A 25 -2.39 4.57 2.85
N GLN A 26 -3.71 4.44 2.74
CA GLN A 26 -4.41 4.50 1.45
C GLN A 26 -4.34 5.90 0.85
N LEU A 27 -4.59 6.92 1.68
CA LEU A 27 -4.41 8.32 1.31
C LEU A 27 -2.97 8.61 0.87
N GLY A 28 -1.97 8.09 1.60
CA GLY A 28 -0.56 8.23 1.24
C GLY A 28 -0.22 7.63 -0.12
N TRP A 29 -0.71 6.42 -0.42
CA TRP A 29 -0.51 5.79 -1.73
C TRP A 29 -1.20 6.56 -2.85
N LEU A 30 -2.45 6.95 -2.66
CA LEU A 30 -3.19 7.74 -3.66
C LEU A 30 -2.53 9.09 -3.94
N ALA A 31 -2.06 9.78 -2.90
CA ALA A 31 -1.31 11.03 -3.02
C ALA A 31 0.04 10.82 -3.74
N ALA A 32 0.76 9.75 -3.43
CA ALA A 32 2.00 9.43 -4.13
C ALA A 32 1.75 9.14 -5.62
N GLY A 33 0.74 8.34 -5.94
CA GLY A 33 0.38 8.01 -7.32
C GLY A 33 -0.10 9.22 -8.11
N SER A 34 -0.87 10.13 -7.50
CA SER A 34 -1.32 11.35 -8.16
C SER A 34 -0.16 12.30 -8.45
N VAL A 35 0.76 12.50 -7.51
CA VAL A 35 1.96 13.32 -7.71
C VAL A 35 2.83 12.75 -8.83
N ILE A 36 3.06 11.44 -8.85
CA ILE A 36 3.84 10.79 -9.90
C ILE A 36 3.15 10.93 -11.26
N SER A 37 1.83 10.72 -11.32
CA SER A 37 1.03 10.86 -12.53
C SER A 37 1.13 12.28 -13.11
N VAL A 38 1.00 13.31 -12.27
CA VAL A 38 1.15 14.71 -12.69
C VAL A 38 2.57 14.99 -13.18
N LYS A 39 3.60 14.52 -12.45
CA LYS A 39 4.99 14.69 -12.90
C LYS A 39 5.25 14.01 -14.24
N LEU A 40 4.67 12.82 -14.46
CA LEU A 40 4.78 12.10 -15.73
C LEU A 40 4.14 12.90 -16.87
N ALA A 41 2.95 13.48 -16.62
CA ALA A 41 2.23 14.32 -17.59
C ALA A 41 2.99 15.60 -17.93
N THR A 42 3.76 16.17 -16.98
CA THR A 42 4.62 17.33 -17.25
C THR A 42 5.94 16.97 -17.95
N ALA A 43 6.47 15.76 -17.71
CA ALA A 43 7.78 15.36 -18.23
C ALA A 43 7.71 14.78 -19.64
N PHE A 44 6.64 14.06 -19.97
CA PHE A 44 6.46 13.41 -21.26
C PHE A 44 5.21 13.97 -21.94
N PRO A 45 5.32 14.54 -23.16
CA PRO A 45 4.15 14.94 -23.92
C PRO A 45 3.33 13.71 -24.33
N PRO A 46 1.99 13.85 -24.51
CA PRO A 46 1.12 12.74 -24.90
C PRO A 46 1.53 12.22 -26.27
N ILE A 47 1.35 10.91 -26.49
CA ILE A 47 1.74 10.28 -27.74
C ILE A 47 0.94 10.93 -28.90
N PRO A 48 1.61 11.60 -29.85
CA PRO A 48 0.92 12.29 -30.93
C PRO A 48 0.19 11.30 -31.84
N GLY A 49 -0.99 11.68 -32.33
CA GLY A 49 -1.80 10.88 -33.25
C GLY A 49 -2.80 9.92 -32.60
N LEU A 50 -2.75 9.72 -31.28
CA LEU A 50 -3.67 8.85 -30.54
C LEU A 50 -4.83 9.59 -29.85
N GLY A 51 -4.85 10.93 -29.90
CA GLY A 51 -5.87 11.75 -29.25
C GLY A 51 -5.95 11.47 -27.74
N ILE A 52 -7.15 11.17 -27.23
CA ILE A 52 -7.39 10.87 -25.81
C ILE A 52 -6.61 9.63 -25.33
N TRP A 53 -6.36 8.64 -26.21
CA TRP A 53 -5.62 7.44 -25.83
C TRP A 53 -4.14 7.71 -25.54
N GLY A 54 -3.60 8.83 -26.04
CA GLY A 54 -2.24 9.29 -25.73
C GLY A 54 -2.03 9.62 -24.24
N TYR A 55 -3.12 9.79 -23.47
CA TYR A 55 -3.08 10.07 -22.04
C TYR A 55 -3.17 8.83 -21.15
N PHE A 56 -3.49 7.67 -21.72
CA PHE A 56 -3.63 6.42 -20.96
C PHE A 56 -2.40 6.07 -20.11
N PRO A 57 -1.15 6.25 -20.59
CA PRO A 57 0.03 5.94 -19.79
C PRO A 57 0.15 6.76 -18.50
N TYR A 58 -0.41 7.97 -18.44
CA TYR A 58 -0.37 8.81 -17.23
C TYR A 58 -1.24 8.27 -16.11
N TRP A 59 -2.21 7.39 -16.42
CA TRP A 59 -3.05 6.75 -15.43
C TRP A 59 -2.40 5.51 -14.81
N LEU A 60 -1.35 4.96 -15.42
CA LEU A 60 -0.65 3.77 -14.91
C LEU A 60 -0.09 3.98 -13.50
N PRO A 61 0.65 5.06 -13.18
CA PRO A 61 1.18 5.28 -11.83
C PRO A 61 0.08 5.37 -10.79
N PHE A 62 -1.03 6.03 -11.14
CA PHE A 62 -2.18 6.14 -10.25
C PHE A 62 -2.87 4.78 -10.05
N GLY A 63 -3.09 4.02 -11.11
CA GLY A 63 -3.65 2.67 -11.05
C GLY A 63 -2.81 1.72 -10.19
N VAL A 64 -1.49 1.74 -10.36
CA VAL A 64 -0.56 0.96 -9.53
C VAL A 64 -0.70 1.40 -8.06
N SER A 65 -0.67 2.69 -7.77
CA SER A 65 -0.84 3.17 -6.39
C SER A 65 -2.18 2.77 -5.76
N ALA A 66 -3.26 2.75 -6.55
CA ALA A 66 -4.57 2.31 -6.10
C ALA A 66 -4.57 0.81 -5.78
N ILE A 67 -3.93 -0.02 -6.60
CA ILE A 67 -3.73 -1.44 -6.29
C ILE A 67 -3.02 -1.59 -4.93
N PHE A 68 -1.95 -0.85 -4.71
CA PHE A 68 -1.23 -0.88 -3.42
C PHE A 68 -2.05 -0.39 -2.23
N ALA A 69 -2.98 0.55 -2.44
CA ALA A 69 -3.86 1.09 -1.42
C ALA A 69 -5.01 0.12 -1.05
N PHE A 70 -5.65 -0.48 -2.05
CA PHE A 70 -6.90 -1.23 -1.86
C PHE A 70 -6.74 -2.75 -1.86
N VAL A 71 -5.75 -3.29 -2.58
CA VAL A 71 -5.56 -4.73 -2.65
C VAL A 71 -4.95 -5.23 -1.35
N ARG A 72 -5.69 -6.14 -0.71
CA ARG A 72 -5.27 -6.86 0.49
C ARG A 72 -4.82 -8.26 0.10
N HIS A 73 -3.75 -8.72 0.72
CA HIS A 73 -3.26 -10.07 0.51
C HIS A 73 -4.24 -11.08 1.12
N PRO A 74 -4.73 -12.09 0.34
CA PRO A 74 -5.83 -12.95 0.77
C PRO A 74 -5.48 -13.82 1.99
N GLY A 75 -4.21 -14.16 2.19
CA GLY A 75 -3.78 -14.99 3.31
C GLY A 75 -3.53 -14.23 4.62
N THR A 76 -3.21 -12.93 4.57
CA THR A 76 -2.78 -12.15 5.75
C THR A 76 -3.69 -10.98 6.08
N GLY A 77 -4.59 -10.59 5.17
CA GLY A 77 -5.48 -9.43 5.34
C GLY A 77 -4.78 -8.07 5.29
N MET A 78 -3.45 -8.05 5.17
CA MET A 78 -2.64 -6.84 5.12
C MET A 78 -2.67 -6.19 3.74
N THR A 79 -2.56 -4.86 3.67
CA THR A 79 -2.42 -4.15 2.40
C THR A 79 -1.09 -4.50 1.73
N PHE A 80 -1.08 -4.57 0.40
CA PHE A 80 0.08 -5.06 -0.35
C PHE A 80 1.36 -4.28 -0.04
N GLY A 81 1.27 -2.95 0.12
CA GLY A 81 2.43 -2.12 0.50
C GLY A 81 3.01 -2.48 1.88
N THR A 82 2.15 -2.82 2.84
CA THR A 82 2.59 -3.21 4.19
C THR A 82 3.22 -4.59 4.21
N PHE A 83 2.67 -5.51 3.42
CA PHE A 83 3.26 -6.83 3.22
C PHE A 83 4.68 -6.74 2.66
N ILE A 84 4.89 -5.92 1.61
CA ILE A 84 6.23 -5.71 1.06
C ILE A 84 7.16 -5.06 2.09
N ALA A 85 6.70 -4.06 2.83
CA ALA A 85 7.52 -3.41 3.84
C ALA A 85 8.00 -4.38 4.94
N GLU A 86 7.11 -5.23 5.44
CA GLU A 86 7.45 -6.27 6.42
C GLU A 86 8.35 -7.35 5.81
N TRP A 87 8.11 -7.76 4.56
CA TRP A 87 8.98 -8.69 3.86
C TRP A 87 10.41 -8.13 3.70
N VAL A 88 10.55 -6.85 3.33
CA VAL A 88 11.86 -6.17 3.23
C VAL A 88 12.54 -6.08 4.60
N LYS A 89 11.80 -5.76 5.67
CA LYS A 89 12.34 -5.76 7.04
C LYS A 89 12.83 -7.15 7.44
N CYS A 90 12.06 -8.19 7.16
CA CYS A 90 12.44 -9.58 7.40
C CYS A 90 13.68 -9.99 6.59
N ALA A 91 13.75 -9.59 5.32
CA ALA A 91 14.90 -9.87 4.45
C ALA A 91 16.18 -9.16 4.94
N ARG A 92 16.04 -7.95 5.49
CA ARG A 92 17.16 -7.16 6.04
C ARG A 92 17.53 -7.52 7.47
N ARG A 93 16.70 -8.28 8.19
CA ARG A 93 16.99 -8.70 9.56
C ARG A 93 18.17 -9.67 9.54
N GLN A 94 19.29 -9.27 10.15
CA GLN A 94 20.40 -10.18 10.41
C GLN A 94 19.89 -11.32 11.31
N ARG A 95 20.05 -12.56 10.86
CA ARG A 95 19.63 -13.74 11.61
C ARG A 95 20.60 -13.92 12.78
N VAL A 96 20.26 -13.33 13.93
CA VAL A 96 20.97 -13.59 15.18
C VAL A 96 20.45 -14.93 15.71
N TYR A 97 21.21 -15.99 15.45
CA TYR A 97 20.96 -17.27 16.09
C TYR A 97 21.55 -17.21 17.50
N PHE A 98 20.69 -17.06 18.51
CA PHE A 98 21.09 -17.38 19.88
C PHE A 98 21.35 -18.89 19.92
N ARG A 99 22.62 -19.29 19.98
CA ARG A 99 22.97 -20.66 20.36
C ARG A 99 22.76 -20.81 21.88
N PRO A 100 22.14 -21.90 22.32
CA PRO A 100 22.05 -22.24 23.74
C PRO A 100 23.43 -22.51 24.35
#